data_AF-A0A966RTZ2-F1
#
_entry.id   AF-A0A966RTZ2-F1
#
_cell.length_a   1.000
_cell.length_b   1.000
_cell.length_c   1.000
_cell.angle_alpha   90.00
_cell.angle_beta   90.00
_cell.angle_gamma   90.00
#
_symmetry.space_group_name_H-M   'P 1'
#
loop_
_entity.id
_entity.type
_entity.pdbx_description
1 polymer ?
#
loop_
_entity_poly.entity_id
_entity_poly.type
_entity_poly.pdbx_seq_one_letter_code
_entity_poly.pdbx_strand_id
1 'polypeptide(L)'
;MLRFTIFDAVMRKKPISHLVIAGGGTAGWSTAAILSSLPGLRITVLEPSDIPTIGVGESTLPHIHLAHQKMGFEVFKSADWLDSVDGTIKLTIEFAEFEAKEKLWVHPFFDAYGLDRGWLTDRLLRGLPSDTEQEQASFMFAHTSAGRRRKRGFIDNASWFSQAACSKEAAFHMNALAYAKSLKAMTLQRPQVQVLDDAIGAVTKDADGAIAGLKLRSGASLTADLYIDCTGSSAMLLHALDEPWVSAHERLFVDGAWLI
;
A
#
# COMPACT_ATOMS: atom_id res chain seq x y z
N MET A 1 27.15 -11.21 -17.67
CA MET A 1 27.20 -12.50 -16.95
C MET A 1 26.48 -12.31 -15.62
N LEU A 2 25.15 -12.48 -15.57
CA LEU A 2 24.37 -12.32 -14.35
C LEU A 2 24.55 -13.56 -13.46
N ARG A 3 25.31 -13.43 -12.38
CA ARG A 3 25.29 -14.40 -11.28
C ARG A 3 24.14 -14.01 -10.35
N PHE A 4 23.00 -14.68 -10.51
CA PHE A 4 21.98 -14.74 -9.47
C PHE A 4 22.45 -15.74 -8.41
N THR A 5 23.06 -15.27 -7.33
CA THR A 5 23.32 -16.05 -6.11
C THR A 5 22.03 -16.15 -5.30
N ILE A 6 21.02 -16.86 -5.84
CA ILE A 6 19.82 -17.26 -5.09
C ILE A 6 20.10 -18.53 -4.25
N PHE A 7 21.26 -19.15 -4.42
CA PHE A 7 21.54 -20.47 -3.83
C PHE A 7 22.12 -20.49 -2.40
N ASP A 8 22.66 -19.38 -1.88
CA ASP A 8 23.30 -19.42 -0.55
C ASP A 8 22.37 -19.06 0.62
N ALA A 9 21.20 -18.48 0.36
CA ALA A 9 20.23 -18.11 1.40
C ALA A 9 19.40 -19.30 1.94
N VAL A 10 19.55 -20.50 1.36
CA VAL A 10 18.79 -21.71 1.77
C VAL A 10 19.39 -22.38 3.02
N MET A 11 20.51 -21.90 3.58
CA MET A 11 21.23 -22.58 4.67
C MET A 11 20.97 -22.08 6.10
N ARG A 12 20.00 -21.21 6.36
CA ARG A 12 19.49 -21.03 7.74
C ARG A 12 18.56 -22.20 8.09
N LYS A 13 19.14 -23.28 8.65
CA LYS A 13 18.48 -24.52 9.11
C LYS A 13 17.38 -24.34 10.18
N LYS A 14 17.03 -23.11 10.59
CA LYS A 14 16.09 -22.85 11.67
C LYS A 14 14.87 -22.11 11.13
N PRO A 15 13.64 -22.63 11.36
CA PRO A 15 12.42 -21.91 11.04
C PRO A 15 12.40 -20.53 11.69
N ILE A 16 11.94 -19.52 10.96
CA ILE A 16 11.67 -18.18 11.51
C ILE A 16 10.49 -18.30 12.48
N SER A 17 10.74 -18.01 13.75
CA SER A 17 9.76 -18.09 14.83
C SER A 17 9.38 -16.72 15.38
N HIS A 18 10.30 -15.75 15.30
CA HIS A 18 10.08 -14.38 15.73
C HIS A 18 10.54 -13.38 14.66
N LEU A 19 9.63 -12.45 14.35
CA LEU A 19 9.83 -11.32 13.46
C LEU A 19 9.78 -10.01 14.24
N VAL A 20 10.68 -9.09 13.94
CA VAL A 20 10.59 -7.69 14.36
C VAL A 20 10.37 -6.80 13.15
N ILE A 21 9.35 -5.94 13.22
CA ILE A 21 9.05 -4.90 12.23
C ILE A 21 9.47 -3.57 12.87
N ALA A 22 10.47 -2.91 12.30
CA ALA A 22 11.00 -1.64 12.79
C ALA A 22 10.25 -0.47 12.16
N GLY A 23 9.33 0.15 12.88
CA GLY A 23 8.48 1.23 12.40
C GLY A 23 7.02 0.79 12.25
N GLY A 24 6.10 1.68 12.63
CA GLY A 24 4.66 1.50 12.51
C GLY A 24 4.11 2.09 11.21
N GLY A 25 3.07 2.91 11.32
CA GLY A 25 2.40 3.53 10.16
C GLY A 25 1.79 2.50 9.20
N THR A 26 1.49 2.92 7.97
CA THR A 26 0.87 2.04 6.98
C THR A 26 1.78 0.88 6.59
N ALA A 27 3.08 1.13 6.41
CA ALA A 27 4.07 0.09 6.07
C ALA A 27 4.17 -1.00 7.15
N GLY A 28 4.40 -0.60 8.41
CA GLY A 28 4.58 -1.52 9.52
C GLY A 28 3.30 -2.31 9.83
N TRP A 29 2.15 -1.62 9.93
CA TRP A 29 0.89 -2.28 10.27
C TRP A 29 0.31 -3.11 9.13
N SER A 30 0.53 -2.75 7.85
CA SER A 30 0.17 -3.62 6.73
C SER A 30 1.02 -4.88 6.71
N THR A 31 2.33 -4.75 6.97
CA THR A 31 3.25 -5.89 7.07
C THR A 31 2.85 -6.83 8.20
N ALA A 32 2.59 -6.28 9.39
CA ALA A 32 2.14 -7.04 10.55
C ALA A 32 0.80 -7.75 10.27
N ALA A 33 -0.17 -7.05 9.67
CA ALA A 33 -1.48 -7.60 9.32
C ALA A 33 -1.40 -8.76 8.31
N ILE A 34 -0.52 -8.65 7.30
CA ILE A 34 -0.33 -9.72 6.32
C ILE A 34 0.39 -10.92 6.97
N LEU A 35 1.52 -10.68 7.65
CA LEU A 35 2.36 -11.78 8.15
C LEU A 35 1.76 -12.50 9.34
N SER A 36 0.94 -11.82 10.17
CA SER A 36 0.26 -12.48 11.29
C SER A 36 -0.90 -13.38 10.86
N SER A 37 -1.28 -13.42 9.57
CA SER A 37 -2.20 -14.46 9.09
C SER A 37 -1.51 -15.83 8.93
N LEU A 38 -0.17 -15.86 8.98
CA LEU A 38 0.61 -17.08 9.02
C LEU A 38 0.67 -17.64 10.46
N PRO A 39 0.36 -18.93 10.67
CA PRO A 39 0.42 -19.53 12.00
C PRO A 39 1.87 -19.70 12.47
N GLY A 40 2.09 -19.65 13.79
CA GLY A 40 3.38 -19.98 14.41
C GLY A 40 4.43 -18.87 14.38
N LEU A 41 4.11 -17.69 13.86
CA LEU A 41 5.03 -16.54 13.81
C LEU A 41 4.70 -15.53 14.92
N ARG A 42 5.62 -15.33 15.86
CA ARG A 42 5.56 -14.20 16.80
C ARG A 42 5.98 -12.93 16.09
N ILE A 43 5.21 -11.84 16.21
CA ILE A 43 5.50 -10.55 15.57
C ILE A 43 5.60 -9.47 16.63
N THR A 44 6.67 -8.67 16.58
CA THR A 44 6.83 -7.46 17.38
C THR A 44 6.95 -6.27 16.45
N VAL A 45 6.03 -5.32 16.56
CA VAL A 45 6.12 -4.03 15.87
C VAL A 45 6.76 -3.03 16.83
N LEU A 46 7.93 -2.50 16.47
CA LEU A 46 8.59 -1.44 17.20
C LEU A 46 8.08 -0.10 16.67
N GLU A 47 7.19 0.55 17.40
CA GLU A 47 6.50 1.77 16.99
C GLU A 47 6.64 2.84 18.07
N PRO A 48 7.68 3.69 18.00
CA PRO A 48 7.88 4.76 18.97
C PRO A 48 6.80 5.84 18.82
N SER A 49 6.13 6.17 19.93
CA SER A 49 5.06 7.18 19.98
C SER A 49 5.56 8.62 19.85
N ASP A 50 6.84 8.87 20.09
CA ASP A 50 7.49 10.18 19.99
C ASP A 50 8.00 10.52 18.58
N ILE A 51 7.92 9.58 17.62
CA ILE A 51 8.26 9.83 16.22
C ILE A 51 6.96 10.03 15.42
N PRO A 52 6.65 11.26 15.00
CA PRO A 52 5.40 11.53 14.29
C PRO A 52 5.38 10.86 12.91
N THR A 53 4.23 10.30 12.55
CA THR A 53 3.96 9.82 11.19
C THR A 53 3.34 10.95 10.38
N ILE A 54 3.83 11.16 9.16
CA ILE A 54 3.26 12.15 8.24
C ILE A 54 2.02 11.54 7.57
N GLY A 55 0.92 12.29 7.53
CA GLY A 55 -0.30 11.89 6.83
C GLY A 55 -0.93 13.05 6.10
N VAL A 56 -1.17 12.89 4.79
CA VAL A 56 -1.71 13.94 3.91
C VAL A 56 -2.83 13.43 2.99
N GLY A 57 -3.48 12.34 3.41
CA GLY A 57 -4.34 11.55 2.54
C GLY A 57 -3.53 10.60 1.66
N GLU A 58 -4.12 9.45 1.36
CA GLU A 58 -3.51 8.41 0.54
C GLU A 58 -4.51 7.88 -0.48
N SER A 59 -3.99 7.52 -1.64
CA SER A 59 -4.76 7.04 -2.77
C SER A 59 -4.33 5.64 -3.15
N THR A 60 -5.28 4.76 -3.38
CA THR A 60 -5.01 3.34 -3.65
C THR A 60 -5.29 2.99 -5.11
N LEU A 61 -5.11 1.71 -5.43
CA LEU A 61 -5.53 1.08 -6.68
C LEU A 61 -6.52 -0.05 -6.36
N PRO A 62 -7.40 -0.46 -7.29
CA PRO A 62 -8.49 -1.40 -6.98
C PRO A 62 -8.00 -2.74 -6.42
N HIS A 63 -6.80 -3.18 -6.81
CA HIS A 63 -6.20 -4.43 -6.36
C HIS A 63 -5.81 -4.43 -4.86
N ILE A 64 -5.96 -3.32 -4.14
CA ILE A 64 -5.70 -3.27 -2.69
C ILE A 64 -6.49 -4.33 -1.92
N HIS A 65 -7.67 -4.72 -2.43
CA HIS A 65 -8.48 -5.79 -1.86
C HIS A 65 -7.73 -7.12 -1.73
N LEU A 66 -6.71 -7.38 -2.58
CA LEU A 66 -5.91 -8.61 -2.52
C LEU A 66 -5.03 -8.63 -1.27
N ALA A 67 -4.48 -7.48 -0.87
CA ALA A 67 -3.72 -7.35 0.36
C ALA A 67 -4.63 -7.63 1.57
N HIS A 68 -5.84 -7.08 1.57
CA HIS A 68 -6.81 -7.24 2.65
C HIS A 68 -7.36 -8.67 2.77
N GLN A 69 -7.55 -9.35 1.64
CA GLN A 69 -7.89 -10.78 1.63
C GLN A 69 -6.79 -11.62 2.29
N LYS A 70 -5.51 -11.30 2.04
CA LYS A 70 -4.38 -11.97 2.73
C LYS A 70 -4.33 -11.62 4.22
N MET A 71 -4.70 -10.40 4.57
CA MET A 71 -4.84 -10.00 5.97
C MET A 71 -6.03 -10.71 6.63
N GLY A 72 -7.06 -11.16 5.89
CA GLY A 72 -8.27 -11.72 6.48
C GLY A 72 -9.06 -10.69 7.30
N PHE A 73 -9.00 -9.41 6.91
CA PHE A 73 -9.75 -8.32 7.54
C PHE A 73 -10.82 -7.79 6.59
N GLU A 74 -11.98 -7.44 7.15
CA GLU A 74 -13.09 -6.84 6.43
C GLU A 74 -12.90 -5.32 6.31
N VAL A 75 -11.88 -4.91 5.56
CA VAL A 75 -11.57 -3.52 5.27
C VAL A 75 -12.02 -3.15 3.86
N PHE A 76 -12.53 -1.93 3.67
CA PHE A 76 -13.19 -1.48 2.43
C PHE A 76 -14.39 -2.35 2.01
N LYS A 77 -15.10 -2.91 3.00
CA LYS A 77 -16.27 -3.79 2.79
C LYS A 77 -17.59 -3.19 3.23
N SER A 78 -17.56 -2.10 3.99
CA SER A 78 -18.73 -1.37 4.45
C SER A 78 -18.49 0.13 4.44
N ALA A 79 -19.60 0.89 4.42
CA ALA A 79 -19.56 2.34 4.56
C ALA A 79 -18.96 2.72 5.92
N ASP A 80 -19.44 2.11 7.01
CA ASP A 80 -18.97 2.36 8.38
C ASP A 80 -17.45 2.25 8.51
N TRP A 81 -16.85 1.21 7.91
CA TRP A 81 -15.40 1.05 7.99
C TRP A 81 -14.68 2.11 7.16
N LEU A 82 -15.17 2.41 5.96
CA LEU A 82 -14.56 3.42 5.09
C LEU A 82 -14.66 4.83 5.70
N ASP A 83 -15.80 5.15 6.32
CA ASP A 83 -16.01 6.40 7.06
C ASP A 83 -15.07 6.51 8.27
N SER A 84 -14.79 5.39 8.95
CA SER A 84 -13.86 5.36 10.10
C SER A 84 -12.42 5.76 9.76
N VAL A 85 -12.06 5.70 8.47
CA VAL A 85 -10.74 6.10 7.96
C VAL A 85 -10.81 7.36 7.10
N ASP A 86 -11.89 8.14 7.21
CA ASP A 86 -12.15 9.36 6.42
C ASP A 86 -11.94 9.09 4.92
N GLY A 87 -12.51 7.98 4.45
CA GLY A 87 -12.29 7.47 3.12
C GLY A 87 -13.43 7.72 2.16
N THR A 88 -13.12 7.69 0.87
CA THR A 88 -14.08 7.79 -0.22
C THR A 88 -13.66 6.97 -1.42
N ILE A 89 -14.61 6.70 -2.32
CA ILE A 89 -14.43 5.88 -3.50
C ILE A 89 -13.61 6.63 -4.55
N LYS A 90 -12.62 5.95 -5.13
CA LYS A 90 -11.81 6.44 -6.24
C LYS A 90 -12.06 5.59 -7.50
N LEU A 91 -12.46 6.27 -8.58
CA LEU A 91 -12.83 5.64 -9.85
C LEU A 91 -11.85 5.93 -11.00
N THR A 92 -11.19 7.09 -10.96
CA THR A 92 -10.33 7.59 -12.03
C THR A 92 -9.09 8.25 -11.44
N ILE A 93 -8.06 8.42 -12.26
CA ILE A 93 -6.99 9.41 -12.04
C ILE A 93 -7.15 10.45 -13.16
N GLU A 94 -7.23 11.72 -12.77
CA GLU A 94 -7.50 12.84 -13.67
C GLU A 94 -6.26 13.72 -13.75
N PHE A 95 -5.70 13.84 -14.95
CA PHE A 95 -4.50 14.62 -15.24
C PHE A 95 -4.96 15.93 -15.90
N ALA A 96 -5.17 16.94 -15.07
CA ALA A 96 -5.54 18.27 -15.54
C ALA A 96 -4.30 19.01 -16.05
N GLU A 97 -4.42 19.65 -17.21
CA GLU A 97 -3.42 20.53 -17.82
C GLU A 97 -2.04 19.89 -18.07
N PHE A 98 -1.97 18.56 -18.09
CA PHE A 98 -0.72 17.82 -18.31
C PHE A 98 -0.19 17.96 -19.74
N GLU A 99 -1.08 17.95 -20.73
CA GLU A 99 -0.73 18.10 -22.14
C GLU A 99 -0.74 19.58 -22.57
N ALA A 100 -1.83 20.29 -22.25
CA ALA A 100 -2.00 21.72 -22.52
C ALA A 100 -3.05 22.32 -21.56
N LYS A 101 -3.09 23.65 -21.45
CA LYS A 101 -4.11 24.36 -20.65
C LYS A 101 -5.52 23.93 -21.04
N GLU A 102 -6.40 23.86 -20.04
CA GLU A 102 -7.81 23.46 -20.21
C GLU A 102 -8.02 22.04 -20.77
N LYS A 103 -6.96 21.23 -20.93
CA LYS A 103 -7.07 19.82 -21.32
C LYS A 103 -7.15 18.93 -20.09
N LEU A 104 -7.94 17.87 -20.24
CA LEU A 104 -8.08 16.82 -19.27
C LEU A 104 -7.74 15.48 -19.94
N TRP A 105 -6.88 14.70 -19.28
CA TRP A 105 -6.66 13.30 -19.62
C TRP A 105 -7.09 12.42 -18.45
N VAL A 106 -7.84 11.35 -18.73
CA VAL A 106 -8.50 10.54 -17.70
C VAL A 106 -8.03 9.10 -17.80
N HIS A 107 -7.57 8.56 -16.67
CA HIS A 107 -7.28 7.14 -16.51
C HIS A 107 -8.33 6.49 -15.61
N PRO A 108 -9.42 5.94 -16.17
CA PRO A 108 -10.39 5.20 -15.40
C PRO A 108 -9.82 3.85 -14.96
N PHE A 109 -10.28 3.35 -13.82
CA PHE A 109 -10.05 1.96 -13.49
C PHE A 109 -10.94 1.07 -14.36
N PHE A 110 -10.33 0.13 -15.07
CA PHE A 110 -11.09 -0.88 -15.80
C PHE A 110 -11.74 -1.84 -14.83
N ASP A 111 -12.95 -2.27 -15.15
CA ASP A 111 -13.67 -3.21 -14.32
C ASP A 111 -12.90 -4.54 -14.17
N ALA A 112 -13.04 -5.14 -12.98
CA ALA A 112 -12.39 -6.40 -12.64
C ALA A 112 -12.91 -7.60 -13.47
N TYR A 113 -14.02 -7.43 -14.18
CA TYR A 113 -14.72 -8.47 -14.94
C TYR A 113 -14.38 -8.45 -16.44
N GLY A 114 -13.56 -7.50 -16.89
CA GLY A 114 -13.15 -7.36 -18.27
C GLY A 114 -14.23 -6.85 -19.22
N LEU A 115 -15.32 -6.25 -18.74
CA LEU A 115 -16.41 -5.72 -19.59
C LEU A 115 -15.90 -4.62 -20.52
N ASP A 116 -15.13 -3.67 -19.98
CA ASP A 116 -14.53 -2.56 -20.72
C ASP A 116 -13.55 -3.10 -21.78
N ARG A 117 -12.74 -4.11 -21.42
CA ARG A 117 -11.79 -4.76 -22.33
C ARG A 117 -12.50 -5.57 -23.42
N GLY A 118 -13.53 -6.33 -23.06
CA GLY A 118 -14.31 -7.14 -23.98
C GLY A 118 -15.03 -6.27 -25.00
N TRP A 119 -15.65 -5.18 -24.55
CA TRP A 119 -16.29 -4.19 -25.42
C TRP A 119 -15.30 -3.58 -26.43
N LEU A 120 -14.12 -3.14 -25.96
CA LEU A 120 -13.11 -2.55 -26.84
C LEU A 120 -12.57 -3.57 -27.85
N THR A 121 -12.30 -4.80 -27.40
CA THR A 121 -11.79 -5.88 -28.24
C THR A 121 -12.79 -6.27 -29.33
N ASP A 122 -14.08 -6.40 -29.00
CA ASP A 122 -15.13 -6.74 -29.96
C ASP A 122 -15.25 -5.68 -31.06
N ARG A 123 -15.17 -4.40 -30.71
CA ARG A 123 -15.19 -3.30 -31.70
C ARG A 123 -13.98 -3.33 -32.63
N LEU A 124 -12.79 -3.51 -32.07
CA LEU A 124 -11.54 -3.58 -32.86
C LEU A 124 -11.56 -4.77 -33.83
N LEU A 125 -11.95 -5.95 -33.35
CA LEU A 125 -12.00 -7.17 -34.18
C LEU A 125 -13.06 -7.11 -35.28
N ARG A 126 -14.17 -6.40 -35.05
CA ARG A 126 -15.26 -6.25 -36.03
C ARG A 126 -15.13 -5.04 -36.93
N GLY A 127 -14.07 -4.23 -36.79
CA GLY A 127 -13.91 -2.98 -37.54
C GLY A 127 -15.05 -1.99 -37.29
N LEU A 128 -15.70 -2.06 -36.12
CA LEU A 128 -16.74 -1.10 -35.76
C LEU A 128 -16.10 0.28 -35.55
N PRO A 129 -16.78 1.38 -35.92
CA PRO A 129 -16.28 2.72 -35.66
C PRO A 129 -15.93 2.85 -34.18
N SER A 130 -14.70 3.27 -33.92
CA SER A 130 -14.32 3.83 -32.65
C SER A 130 -14.30 5.34 -32.87
N ASP A 131 -15.04 6.09 -32.05
CA ASP A 131 -15.08 7.56 -32.10
C ASP A 131 -13.74 8.13 -31.60
N THR A 132 -12.66 7.79 -32.29
CA THR A 132 -11.27 8.16 -31.98
C THR A 132 -10.98 9.62 -32.29
N GLU A 133 -11.90 10.30 -32.98
CA GLU A 133 -11.90 11.75 -33.15
C GLU A 133 -12.33 12.50 -31.87
N GLN A 134 -12.94 11.81 -30.89
CA GLN A 134 -13.26 12.43 -29.60
C GLN A 134 -12.00 12.66 -28.76
N GLU A 135 -12.03 13.73 -27.96
CA GLU A 135 -11.02 13.94 -26.92
C GLU A 135 -10.97 12.76 -25.94
N GLN A 136 -9.76 12.42 -25.48
CA GLN A 136 -9.51 11.23 -24.67
C GLN A 136 -10.39 11.15 -23.42
N ALA A 137 -10.57 12.25 -22.69
CA ALA A 137 -11.42 12.29 -21.51
C ALA A 137 -12.89 11.99 -21.84
N SER A 138 -13.42 12.61 -22.90
CA SER A 138 -14.79 12.40 -23.36
C SER A 138 -15.03 10.94 -23.74
N PHE A 139 -14.08 10.35 -24.47
CA PHE A 139 -14.10 8.93 -24.82
C PHE A 139 -14.14 8.06 -23.55
N MET A 140 -13.21 8.27 -22.60
CA MET A 140 -13.13 7.45 -21.39
C MET A 140 -14.38 7.57 -20.52
N PHE A 141 -14.93 8.78 -20.37
CA PHE A 141 -16.16 9.00 -19.60
C PHE A 141 -17.41 8.42 -20.26
N ALA A 142 -17.43 8.28 -21.59
CA ALA A 142 -18.55 7.66 -22.31
C ALA A 142 -18.46 6.13 -22.32
N HIS A 143 -17.25 5.59 -22.46
CA HIS A 143 -17.07 4.19 -22.85
C HIS A 143 -16.64 3.26 -21.72
N THR A 144 -16.01 3.76 -20.66
CA THR A 144 -15.59 2.92 -19.52
C THR A 144 -16.61 2.90 -18.39
N SER A 145 -16.70 1.78 -17.68
CA SER A 145 -17.58 1.60 -16.53
C SER A 145 -17.32 2.63 -15.43
N ALA A 146 -16.07 2.77 -14.97
CA ALA A 146 -15.67 3.71 -13.94
C ALA A 146 -15.77 5.17 -14.42
N GLY A 147 -15.42 5.44 -15.68
CA GLY A 147 -15.59 6.77 -16.28
C GLY A 147 -17.04 7.22 -16.31
N ARG A 148 -17.97 6.36 -16.74
CA ARG A 148 -19.42 6.67 -16.72
C ARG A 148 -19.93 6.93 -15.31
N ARG A 149 -19.47 6.17 -14.31
CA ARG A 149 -19.85 6.38 -12.91
C ARG A 149 -19.30 7.71 -12.40
N ARG A 150 -18.01 8.00 -12.62
CA ARG A 150 -17.40 9.29 -12.26
C ARG A 150 -18.19 10.45 -12.91
N LYS A 151 -18.55 10.36 -14.19
CA LYS A 151 -19.28 11.44 -14.89
C LYS A 151 -20.63 11.79 -14.23
N ARG A 152 -21.26 10.86 -13.50
CA ARG A 152 -22.51 11.10 -12.76
C ARG A 152 -22.32 11.93 -11.48
N GLY A 153 -21.08 12.12 -11.03
CA GLY A 153 -20.75 12.91 -9.85
C GLY A 153 -20.29 12.05 -8.67
N PHE A 154 -20.29 12.67 -7.49
CA PHE A 154 -19.92 12.02 -6.24
C PHE A 154 -20.88 10.89 -5.88
N ILE A 155 -20.34 9.78 -5.37
CA ILE A 155 -21.09 8.64 -4.85
C ILE A 155 -20.70 8.51 -3.39
N ASP A 156 -21.66 8.67 -2.48
CA ASP A 156 -21.41 8.49 -1.06
C ASP A 156 -21.17 7.01 -0.72
N ASN A 157 -20.55 6.78 0.44
CA ASN A 157 -20.13 5.44 0.86
C ASN A 157 -21.33 4.50 1.05
N ALA A 158 -22.44 4.97 1.63
CA ALA A 158 -23.64 4.15 1.85
C ALA A 158 -24.25 3.68 0.52
N SER A 159 -24.40 4.60 -0.44
CA SER A 159 -24.87 4.33 -1.80
C SER A 159 -23.97 3.34 -2.53
N TRP A 160 -22.64 3.48 -2.38
CA TRP A 160 -21.67 2.55 -2.98
C TRP A 160 -21.82 1.12 -2.45
N PHE A 161 -21.88 0.96 -1.12
CA PHE A 161 -21.96 -0.35 -0.48
C PHE A 161 -23.37 -0.98 -0.47
N SER A 162 -24.41 -0.23 -0.85
CA SER A 162 -25.76 -0.79 -1.07
C SER A 162 -25.85 -1.75 -2.28
N GLN A 163 -24.85 -1.72 -3.17
CA GLN A 163 -24.81 -2.54 -4.39
C GLN A 163 -23.91 -3.77 -4.18
N ALA A 164 -24.47 -4.96 -4.46
CA ALA A 164 -23.89 -6.27 -4.10
C ALA A 164 -22.50 -6.63 -4.69
N ALA A 165 -21.90 -5.80 -5.56
CA ALA A 165 -20.64 -6.09 -6.25
C ALA A 165 -19.56 -5.00 -6.15
N CYS A 166 -19.78 -3.92 -5.39
CA CYS A 166 -19.01 -2.69 -5.56
C CYS A 166 -17.53 -2.76 -5.14
N SER A 167 -17.16 -3.45 -4.05
CA SER A 167 -15.80 -3.33 -3.48
C SER A 167 -14.63 -3.78 -4.38
N LYS A 168 -14.88 -4.56 -5.44
CA LYS A 168 -13.82 -5.06 -6.34
C LYS A 168 -13.54 -4.13 -7.54
N GLU A 169 -14.39 -3.12 -7.73
CA GLU A 169 -14.37 -2.26 -8.93
C GLU A 169 -13.79 -0.87 -8.68
N ALA A 170 -13.48 -0.52 -7.44
CA ALA A 170 -12.94 0.79 -7.10
C ALA A 170 -11.68 0.70 -6.26
N ALA A 171 -10.93 1.79 -6.32
CA ALA A 171 -9.92 2.12 -5.33
C ALA A 171 -10.52 3.10 -4.31
N PHE A 172 -9.67 3.63 -3.44
CA PHE A 172 -10.08 4.49 -2.34
C PHE A 172 -9.10 5.64 -2.15
N HIS A 173 -9.64 6.79 -1.77
CA HIS A 173 -8.91 7.82 -1.02
C HIS A 173 -9.18 7.60 0.46
N MET A 174 -8.20 7.84 1.32
CA MET A 174 -8.33 7.64 2.77
C MET A 174 -7.32 8.48 3.55
N ASN A 175 -7.61 8.69 4.83
CA ASN A 175 -6.62 9.17 5.78
C ASN A 175 -5.66 8.03 6.16
N ALA A 176 -4.40 8.12 5.72
CA ALA A 176 -3.36 7.11 5.96
C ALA A 176 -3.11 6.83 7.46
N LEU A 177 -3.21 7.85 8.31
CA LEU A 177 -3.01 7.69 9.76
C LEU A 177 -4.19 6.94 10.38
N ALA A 178 -5.42 7.29 10.00
CA ALA A 178 -6.61 6.58 10.45
C ALA A 178 -6.61 5.12 9.96
N TYR A 179 -6.17 4.89 8.72
CA TYR A 179 -6.00 3.56 8.16
C TYR A 179 -4.97 2.73 8.95
N ALA A 180 -3.77 3.28 9.19
CA ALA A 180 -2.74 2.61 9.99
C ALA A 180 -3.23 2.30 11.40
N LYS A 181 -3.94 3.23 12.05
CA LYS A 181 -4.54 3.03 13.38
C LYS A 181 -5.60 1.92 13.38
N SER A 182 -6.44 1.88 12.35
CA SER A 182 -7.44 0.82 12.16
C SER A 182 -6.75 -0.54 12.01
N LEU A 183 -5.75 -0.66 11.13
CA LEU A 183 -4.95 -1.88 10.97
C LEU A 183 -4.25 -2.29 12.27
N LYS A 184 -3.67 -1.35 13.02
CA LYS A 184 -3.08 -1.59 14.34
C LYS A 184 -4.08 -2.24 15.28
N ALA A 185 -5.26 -1.63 15.43
CA ALA A 185 -6.28 -2.13 16.35
C ALA A 185 -6.76 -3.55 15.98
N MET A 186 -7.00 -3.82 14.69
CA MET A 186 -7.40 -5.15 14.21
C MET A 186 -6.28 -6.18 14.35
N THR A 187 -5.04 -5.81 14.04
CA THR A 187 -3.88 -6.71 14.09
C THR A 187 -3.52 -7.09 15.51
N LEU A 188 -3.63 -6.17 16.48
CA LEU A 188 -3.37 -6.44 17.89
C LEU A 188 -4.40 -7.38 18.54
N GLN A 189 -5.53 -7.68 17.89
CA GLN A 189 -6.43 -8.76 18.34
C GLN A 189 -5.82 -10.15 18.14
N ARG A 190 -4.73 -10.27 17.38
CA ARG A 190 -4.03 -11.54 17.18
C ARG A 190 -3.04 -11.77 18.32
N PRO A 191 -3.14 -12.90 19.04
CA PRO A 191 -2.33 -13.14 20.24
C PRO A 191 -0.83 -13.20 19.99
N GLN A 192 -0.41 -13.50 18.75
CA GLN A 192 0.99 -13.55 18.35
C GLN A 192 1.59 -12.18 17.98
N VAL A 193 0.81 -11.10 17.98
CA VAL A 193 1.28 -9.76 17.62
C VAL A 193 1.34 -8.87 18.86
N GLN A 194 2.47 -8.22 19.06
CA GLN A 194 2.64 -7.19 20.09
C GLN A 194 3.24 -5.92 19.50
N VAL A 195 2.95 -4.79 20.15
CA VAL A 195 3.60 -3.50 19.88
C VAL A 195 4.55 -3.17 21.02
N LEU A 196 5.72 -2.64 20.68
CA LEU A 196 6.68 -2.10 21.63
C LEU A 196 6.85 -0.60 21.33
N ASP A 197 6.49 0.24 22.30
CA ASP A 197 6.68 1.69 22.23
C ASP A 197 8.10 2.04 22.71
N ASP A 198 9.04 1.95 21.77
CA ASP A 198 10.45 2.32 21.94
C ASP A 198 11.04 2.58 20.55
N ALA A 199 12.23 3.17 20.47
CA ALA A 199 12.94 3.31 19.20
C ALA A 199 14.31 2.65 19.23
N ILE A 200 14.83 2.43 18.03
CA ILE A 200 16.16 1.88 17.82
C ILE A 200 17.20 2.94 18.22
N GLY A 201 18.05 2.60 19.18
CA GLY A 201 19.26 3.35 19.51
C GLY A 201 20.47 2.87 18.72
N ALA A 202 20.59 1.55 18.48
CA ALA A 202 21.62 0.98 17.62
C ALA A 202 21.20 -0.38 17.03
N VAL A 203 21.72 -0.70 15.85
CA VAL A 203 21.60 -2.02 15.22
C VAL A 203 22.90 -2.79 15.45
N THR A 204 22.80 -4.02 15.95
CA THR A 204 23.96 -4.89 16.16
C THR A 204 24.02 -5.96 15.08
N LYS A 205 25.21 -6.23 14.54
CA LYS A 205 25.46 -7.29 13.54
C LYS A 205 26.13 -8.51 14.16
N ASP A 206 25.95 -9.67 13.54
CA ASP A 206 26.75 -10.86 13.81
C ASP A 206 28.07 -10.84 13.03
N ALA A 207 28.86 -11.90 13.17
CA ALA A 207 30.16 -12.03 12.51
C ALA A 207 30.06 -12.10 10.97
N ASP A 208 28.90 -12.49 10.44
CA ASP A 208 28.63 -12.59 9.00
C ASP A 208 28.06 -11.27 8.44
N GLY A 209 27.87 -10.25 9.30
CA GLY A 209 27.34 -8.94 8.94
C GLY A 209 25.81 -8.87 8.90
N ALA A 210 25.10 -9.94 9.24
CA ALA A 210 23.65 -9.94 9.33
C ALA A 210 23.18 -9.29 10.63
N ILE A 211 21.95 -8.77 10.66
CA ILE A 211 21.38 -8.17 11.88
C ILE A 211 21.22 -9.25 12.96
N ALA A 212 21.87 -9.03 14.10
CA ALA A 212 21.80 -9.89 15.29
C ALA A 212 20.81 -9.39 16.36
N GLY A 213 20.49 -8.09 16.34
CA GLY A 213 19.76 -7.44 17.43
C GLY A 213 19.55 -5.96 17.25
N LEU A 214 18.60 -5.41 18.01
CA LEU A 214 18.37 -3.99 18.18
C LEU A 214 18.64 -3.61 19.64
N LYS A 215 19.46 -2.60 19.86
CA LYS A 215 19.54 -1.89 21.15
C LYS A 215 18.56 -0.75 21.11
N LEU A 216 17.63 -0.72 22.06
CA LEU A 216 16.57 0.27 22.12
C LEU A 216 16.99 1.49 22.94
N ARG A 217 16.32 2.64 22.75
CA ARG A 217 16.63 3.87 23.49
C ARG A 217 16.39 3.73 25.00
N SER A 218 15.48 2.85 25.42
CA SER A 218 15.31 2.50 26.84
C SER A 218 16.49 1.74 27.47
N GLY A 219 17.44 1.26 26.65
CA GLY A 219 18.52 0.37 27.08
C GLY A 219 18.17 -1.12 26.95
N ALA A 220 16.91 -1.46 26.66
CA ALA A 220 16.50 -2.83 26.38
C ALA A 220 17.15 -3.38 25.09
N SER A 221 17.23 -4.71 24.99
CA SER A 221 17.71 -5.41 23.80
C SER A 221 16.60 -6.24 23.19
N LEU A 222 16.45 -6.17 21.87
CA LEU A 222 15.43 -6.88 21.12
C LEU A 222 16.07 -7.75 20.03
N THR A 223 15.93 -9.06 20.15
CA THR A 223 16.46 -10.06 19.21
C THR A 223 15.31 -10.77 18.50
N ALA A 224 15.50 -11.13 17.22
CA ALA A 224 14.55 -11.85 16.38
C ALA A 224 15.28 -12.67 15.32
N ASP A 225 14.56 -13.58 14.66
CA ASP A 225 15.11 -14.40 13.58
C ASP A 225 15.12 -13.63 12.24
N LEU A 226 14.20 -12.68 12.08
CA LEU A 226 14.06 -11.79 10.91
C LEU A 226 13.66 -10.38 11.34
N TYR A 227 14.16 -9.39 10.61
CA TYR A 227 13.87 -7.97 10.80
C TYR A 227 13.34 -7.36 9.50
N ILE A 228 12.31 -6.53 9.58
CA ILE A 228 11.76 -5.77 8.44
C ILE A 228 11.89 -4.28 8.73
N ASP A 229 12.51 -3.56 7.80
CA ASP A 229 12.67 -2.11 7.88
C ASP A 229 11.39 -1.40 7.39
N CYS A 230 10.72 -0.71 8.30
CA CYS A 230 9.60 0.18 8.06
C CYS A 230 9.87 1.56 8.68
N THR A 231 11.15 1.93 8.84
CA THR A 231 11.57 3.18 9.52
C THR A 231 11.47 4.43 8.64
N GLY A 232 10.84 4.30 7.47
CA GLY A 232 10.68 5.38 6.51
C GLY A 232 12.00 5.77 5.84
N SER A 233 12.16 7.05 5.53
CA SER A 233 13.35 7.61 4.88
C SER A 233 14.64 7.46 5.71
N SER A 234 14.53 7.22 7.02
CA SER A 234 15.69 6.95 7.89
C SER A 234 16.37 5.62 7.55
N ALA A 235 15.65 4.68 6.94
CA ALA A 235 16.15 3.39 6.45
C ALA A 235 17.14 2.71 7.43
N MET A 236 16.81 2.70 8.72
CA MET A 236 17.78 2.46 9.80
C MET A 236 18.44 1.09 9.72
N LEU A 237 17.70 0.06 9.32
CA LEU A 237 18.23 -1.30 9.19
C LEU A 237 19.00 -1.47 7.88
N LEU A 238 18.52 -0.87 6.79
CA LEU A 238 19.22 -0.90 5.50
C LEU A 238 20.55 -0.15 5.56
N HIS A 239 20.57 1.03 6.18
CA HIS A 239 21.81 1.77 6.45
C HIS A 239 22.75 0.99 7.34
N ALA A 240 22.23 0.31 8.36
CA ALA A 240 23.05 -0.57 9.18
C ALA A 240 23.70 -1.65 8.31
N LEU A 241 23.02 -2.21 7.30
CA LEU A 241 23.55 -3.21 6.39
C LEU A 241 24.47 -2.68 5.27
N ASP A 242 24.77 -1.38 5.26
CA ASP A 242 25.58 -0.73 4.23
C ASP A 242 24.98 -0.88 2.81
N GLU A 243 23.65 -1.03 2.70
CA GLU A 243 22.96 -1.17 1.42
C GLU A 243 22.87 0.19 0.70
N PRO A 244 23.39 0.32 -0.52
CA PRO A 244 23.42 1.60 -1.22
C PRO A 244 22.05 2.03 -1.73
N TRP A 245 21.72 3.31 -1.54
CA TRP A 245 20.56 3.92 -2.19
C TRP A 245 20.84 4.23 -3.66
N VAL A 246 20.02 3.69 -4.56
CA VAL A 246 20.10 4.01 -6.00
C VAL A 246 19.06 5.08 -6.33
N SER A 247 19.54 6.31 -6.57
CA SER A 247 18.68 7.44 -6.88
C SER A 247 18.02 7.31 -8.25
N ALA A 248 16.75 7.72 -8.34
CA ALA A 248 16.00 7.85 -9.59
C ALA A 248 15.93 9.31 -10.10
N HIS A 249 16.68 10.24 -9.48
CA HIS A 249 16.61 11.68 -9.77
C HIS A 249 16.87 12.03 -11.24
N GLU A 250 17.72 11.26 -11.93
CA GLU A 250 17.97 11.46 -13.37
C GLU A 250 16.77 11.16 -14.27
N ARG A 251 15.71 10.55 -13.73
CA ARG A 251 14.48 10.17 -14.45
C ARG A 251 13.23 10.82 -13.86
N LEU A 252 13.22 11.12 -12.56
CA LEU A 252 12.11 11.71 -11.82
C LEU A 252 12.62 12.93 -11.05
N PHE A 253 12.30 14.12 -11.56
CA PHE A 253 12.92 15.38 -11.11
C PHE A 253 12.29 16.02 -9.87
N VAL A 254 11.09 15.59 -9.46
CA VAL A 254 10.40 16.15 -8.29
C VAL A 254 10.99 15.55 -7.02
N ASP A 255 11.57 16.38 -6.17
CA ASP A 255 12.23 16.01 -4.90
C ASP A 255 11.65 16.72 -3.66
N GLY A 256 10.63 17.55 -3.85
CA GLY A 256 9.93 18.28 -2.80
C GLY A 256 8.42 18.24 -2.97
N ALA A 257 7.71 18.26 -1.83
CA ALA A 257 6.26 18.41 -1.78
C ALA A 257 5.90 19.42 -0.69
N TRP A 258 5.03 20.38 -1.04
CA TRP A 258 4.42 21.29 -0.08
C TRP A 258 2.96 20.89 0.11
N LEU A 259 2.55 20.78 1.37
CA LEU A 259 1.25 20.27 1.78
C LEU A 259 0.60 21.35 2.65
N ILE A 260 -0.68 21.66 2.37
CA ILE A 260 -1.47 22.70 3.05
C ILE A 260 -2.54 22.02 3.89
#